data_AF-X1MFA6-F1
#
_entry.id   AF-X1MFA6-F1
#
_cell.length_a   1.000
_cell.length_b   1.000
_cell.length_c   1.000
_cell.angle_alpha   90.00
_cell.angle_beta   90.00
_cell.angle_gamma   90.00
#
_symmetry.space_group_name_H-M   'P 1'
#
loop_
_entity.id
_entity.type
_entity.pdbx_description
1 polymer ?
#
loop_
_entity_poly.entity_id
_entity_poly.type
_entity_poly.pdbx_seq_one_letter_code
_entity_poly.pdbx_strand_id
1 'polypeptide(L)'
;MDYILGVDGGGSRTTIQVANTHGKKIVQVISDSTSYKSIGGIDKAIENLNKGVFKAIKSLKKSSNIYFVSSCFGLAGYDTKKDFNDLKKIVLNEI
;
A
#
# COMPACT_ATOMS: atom_id res chain seq x y z
N MET A 1 15.31 2.17 13.52
CA MET A 1 15.64 1.70 12.16
C MET A 1 14.61 2.32 11.26
N ASP A 2 15.06 2.99 10.22
CA ASP A 2 14.16 3.69 9.31
C ASP A 2 13.66 2.74 8.24
N TYR A 3 12.35 2.82 7.98
CA TYR A 3 11.65 1.95 7.06
C TYR A 3 11.11 2.75 5.88
N ILE A 4 11.18 2.16 4.69
CA ILE A 4 10.56 2.67 3.47
C ILE A 4 9.45 1.69 3.07
N LEU A 5 8.28 2.23 2.70
CA LEU A 5 7.14 1.45 2.20
C LEU A 5 7.06 1.53 0.68
N GLY A 6 7.04 0.38 0.01
CA GLY A 6 6.71 0.26 -1.41
C GLY A 6 5.40 -0.49 -1.58
N VAL A 7 4.52 0.01 -2.44
CA VAL A 7 3.28 -0.66 -2.83
C VAL A 7 3.20 -0.71 -4.34
N ASP A 8 3.02 -1.90 -4.89
CA ASP A 8 2.71 -2.16 -6.30
C ASP A 8 1.33 -2.82 -6.38
N GLY A 9 0.33 -2.04 -6.76
CA GLY A 9 -1.08 -2.39 -6.70
C GLY A 9 -1.77 -2.36 -8.06
N GLY A 10 -2.40 -3.47 -8.43
CA GLY A 10 -3.06 -3.62 -9.72
C GLY A 10 -4.39 -4.36 -9.64
N GLY A 11 -4.87 -4.80 -10.81
CA GLY A 11 -6.16 -5.47 -10.97
C GLY A 11 -6.28 -6.85 -10.33
N SER A 12 -5.16 -7.56 -10.15
CA SER A 12 -5.17 -8.95 -9.65
C SER A 12 -4.70 -9.06 -8.21
N ARG A 13 -3.57 -8.43 -7.87
CA ARG A 13 -2.92 -8.51 -6.56
C ARG A 13 -2.23 -7.19 -6.24
N THR A 14 -1.89 -7.01 -4.98
CA THR A 14 -1.07 -5.90 -4.50
C THR A 14 0.13 -6.45 -3.74
N THR A 15 1.32 -5.98 -4.09
CA THR A 15 2.57 -6.31 -3.39
C THR A 15 2.95 -5.16 -2.48
N ILE A 16 3.08 -5.44 -1.19
CA ILE A 16 3.55 -4.50 -0.17
C ILE A 16 4.95 -4.93 0.24
N GLN A 17 5.90 -4.00 0.18
CA GLN A 17 7.30 -4.21 0.53
C GLN A 17 7.74 -3.21 1.57
N VAL A 18 8.42 -3.69 2.61
CA VAL A 18 9.13 -2.85 3.56
C VAL A 18 10.61 -3.08 3.39
N ALA A 19 11.37 -2.01 3.18
CA ALA A 19 12.82 -2.01 3.08
C ALA A 19 13.43 -1.09 4.13
N ASN A 20 14.73 -1.25 4.40
CA ASN A 20 15.50 -0.22 5.08
C ASN A 20 16.01 0.84 4.08
N THR A 21 16.62 1.89 4.61
CA THR A 21 17.23 2.98 3.84
C THR A 21 18.45 2.56 2.99
N HIS A 22 18.95 1.34 3.13
CA HIS A 22 20.01 0.76 2.29
C HIS A 22 19.45 -0.12 1.16
N GLY A 23 18.13 -0.15 0.96
CA GLY A 23 17.47 -0.98 -0.04
C GLY A 23 17.34 -2.45 0.32
N LYS A 24 17.72 -2.87 1.55
CA LYS A 24 17.50 -4.24 2.01
C LYS A 24 16.02 -4.48 2.24
N LYS A 25 15.44 -5.42 1.49
CA LYS A 25 14.09 -5.93 1.68
C LYS A 25 13.98 -6.65 3.04
N ILE A 26 13.00 -6.26 3.86
CA ILE A 26 12.78 -6.80 5.20
C ILE A 26 11.51 -7.65 5.24
N VAL A 27 10.42 -7.12 4.70
CA VAL A 27 9.12 -7.78 4.63
C VAL A 27 8.56 -7.64 3.22
N GLN A 28 7.91 -8.69 2.75
CA GLN A 28 7.05 -8.66 1.57
C GLN A 28 5.74 -9.35 1.89
N VAL A 29 4.64 -8.73 1.52
CA VAL A 29 3.28 -9.25 1.68
C VAL A 29 2.54 -9.10 0.36
N ILE A 30 1.75 -10.11 0.02
CA ILE A 30 0.77 -10.03 -1.07
C ILE A 30 -0.62 -9.89 -0.45
N SER A 31 -1.37 -8.91 -0.92
CA SER A 31 -2.79 -8.73 -0.64
C SER A 31 -3.59 -8.73 -1.95
N ASP A 32 -4.90 -8.59 -1.81
CA ASP A 32 -5.83 -8.53 -2.93
C ASP A 32 -5.63 -7.27 -3.79
N SER A 33 -6.34 -7.25 -4.91
CA SER A 33 -6.36 -6.14 -5.86
C SER A 33 -6.71 -4.80 -5.20
N THR A 34 -6.01 -3.75 -5.61
CA THR A 34 -6.25 -2.35 -5.19
C THR A 34 -6.72 -1.46 -6.35
N SER A 35 -6.95 -2.05 -7.54
CA SER A 35 -7.59 -1.36 -8.65
C SER A 35 -9.07 -1.12 -8.34
N TYR A 36 -9.42 0.08 -7.86
CA TYR A 36 -10.80 0.44 -7.52
C TYR A 36 -11.77 0.25 -8.71
N LYS A 37 -11.29 0.43 -9.94
CA LYS A 37 -12.05 0.18 -11.19
C LYS A 37 -12.40 -1.30 -11.37
N SER A 38 -11.54 -2.21 -10.89
CA SER A 38 -11.71 -3.66 -11.07
C SER A 38 -12.45 -4.35 -9.93
N ILE A 39 -12.41 -3.79 -8.72
CA ILE A 39 -12.91 -4.47 -7.51
C ILE A 39 -14.23 -3.91 -6.98
N GLY A 40 -14.82 -2.91 -7.65
CA GLY A 40 -16.14 -2.38 -7.34
C GLY A 40 -16.17 -1.13 -6.46
N GLY A 41 -15.08 -0.34 -6.43
CA GLY A 41 -15.08 0.98 -5.79
C GLY A 41 -13.86 1.29 -4.91
N ILE A 42 -13.85 2.51 -4.39
CA ILE A 42 -12.76 3.10 -3.59
C ILE A 42 -12.66 2.41 -2.22
N ASP A 43 -13.79 2.14 -1.56
CA ASP A 43 -13.80 1.61 -0.19
C ASP A 43 -13.12 0.25 -0.10
N LYS A 44 -13.39 -0.63 -1.07
CA LYS A 44 -12.75 -1.95 -1.14
C LYS A 44 -11.25 -1.85 -1.46
N ALA A 45 -10.84 -0.84 -2.23
CA ALA A 45 -9.42 -0.59 -2.48
C ALA A 45 -8.71 -0.14 -1.21
N ILE A 46 -9.33 0.73 -0.41
CA ILE A 46 -8.81 1.13 0.90
C ILE A 46 -8.69 -0.08 1.83
N GLU A 47 -9.75 -0.89 1.94
CA GLU A 47 -9.76 -2.08 2.78
C GLU A 47 -8.60 -3.03 2.41
N ASN A 48 -8.42 -3.33 1.12
CA ASN A 48 -7.38 -4.22 0.64
C ASN A 48 -5.96 -3.65 0.82
N LEU A 49 -5.79 -2.33 0.63
CA LEU A 49 -4.53 -1.64 0.86
C LEU A 49 -4.15 -1.70 2.35
N ASN A 50 -5.06 -1.27 3.23
CA ASN A 50 -4.83 -1.22 4.67
C ASN A 50 -4.57 -2.62 5.25
N LYS A 51 -5.33 -3.64 4.84
CA LYS A 51 -5.06 -5.05 5.19
C LYS A 51 -3.64 -5.47 4.82
N GLY A 52 -3.17 -5.11 3.62
CA GLY A 52 -1.82 -5.42 3.16
C GLY A 52 -0.74 -4.72 3.98
N VAL A 53 -0.90 -3.42 4.22
CA VAL A 53 0.05 -2.61 4.98
C VAL A 53 0.12 -3.05 6.44
N PHE A 54 -1.02 -3.25 7.12
CA PHE A 54 -1.02 -3.73 8.50
C PHE A 54 -0.48 -5.15 8.64
N LYS A 55 -0.71 -6.02 7.65
CA LYS A 55 -0.07 -7.34 7.62
C LYS A 55 1.45 -7.21 7.52
N ALA A 56 1.97 -6.31 6.68
CA ALA A 56 3.41 -6.06 6.58
C ALA A 56 4.00 -5.50 7.88
N ILE A 57 3.31 -4.55 8.53
CA ILE A 57 3.70 -4.01 9.84
C ILE A 57 3.74 -5.12 10.89
N LYS A 58 2.71 -5.96 10.97
CA LYS A 58 2.67 -7.10 11.89
C LYS A 58 3.82 -8.08 11.66
N SER A 59 4.21 -8.31 10.39
CA SER A 59 5.34 -9.16 10.03
C SER A 59 6.71 -8.62 10.46
N LEU A 60 6.84 -7.32 10.77
CA LEU A 60 8.06 -6.76 11.35
C LEU A 60 8.30 -7.24 12.79
N LYS A 61 7.28 -7.78 13.47
CA LYS A 61 7.33 -8.29 14.85
C LYS A 61 7.95 -7.29 15.83
N LYS A 62 7.59 -6.01 15.70
CA LYS A 62 8.00 -4.93 16.59
C LYS A 62 6.87 -4.57 17.54
N SER A 63 7.21 -4.29 18.79
CA SER A 63 6.26 -3.87 19.82
C SER A 63 6.07 -2.35 19.86
N SER A 64 6.88 -1.60 19.12
CA SER A 64 6.82 -0.14 19.00
C SER A 64 6.00 0.27 17.78
N ASN A 65 5.50 1.51 17.79
CA ASN A 65 4.95 2.14 16.59
C ASN A 65 5.96 2.10 15.44
N ILE A 66 5.46 1.88 14.23
CA ILE A 66 6.25 1.88 13.00
C ILE A 66 5.93 3.17 12.24
N TYR A 67 6.98 3.90 11.90
CA TYR A 67 6.90 5.06 11.01
C TYR A 67 7.74 4.79 9.77
N PHE A 68 7.15 5.03 8.60
CA PHE A 68 7.88 4.97 7.33
C PHE A 68 8.44 6.36 7.03
N VAL A 69 9.74 6.46 6.79
CA VAL A 69 10.38 7.75 6.44
C VAL A 69 10.07 8.18 5.02
N SER A 70 9.64 7.25 4.17
CA SER A 70 9.17 7.50 2.82
C SER A 70 8.26 6.36 2.36
N SER A 71 7.36 6.66 1.43
CA SER A 71 6.47 5.70 0.81
C SER A 71 6.30 5.97 -0.68
N CYS A 72 6.16 4.90 -1.46
CA CYS A 72 5.87 4.96 -2.89
C CYS A 72 4.75 3.99 -3.23
N PHE A 73 3.75 4.48 -3.98
CA PHE A 73 2.57 3.72 -4.38
C PHE A 73 2.46 3.72 -5.91
N GLY A 74 2.83 2.61 -6.54
CA GLY A 74 2.52 2.33 -7.93
C GLY A 74 1.12 1.69 -8.00
N LEU A 75 0.11 2.46 -8.38
CA LEU A 75 -1.27 1.99 -8.48
C LEU A 75 -1.78 2.06 -9.92
N ALA A 76 -2.45 1.01 -10.37
CA ALA A 76 -3.09 0.98 -11.69
C ALA A 76 -4.29 1.95 -11.77
N GLY A 77 -4.55 2.45 -12.98
CA GLY A 77 -5.74 3.26 -13.28
C GLY A 77 -5.57 4.77 -13.14
N TYR A 78 -4.33 5.27 -13.12
CA TYR A 78 -4.01 6.70 -13.15
C TYR A 78 -4.12 7.28 -14.58
N ASP A 79 -5.33 7.31 -15.13
CA ASP A 79 -5.55 7.73 -16.53
C ASP A 79 -6.03 9.19 -16.63
N THR A 80 -6.76 9.68 -15.62
CA THR A 80 -7.38 11.00 -15.61
C THR A 80 -7.15 11.76 -14.29
N LYS A 81 -7.43 13.07 -14.28
CA LYS A 81 -7.43 13.88 -13.04
C LYS A 81 -8.43 13.36 -12.01
N LYS A 82 -9.56 12.81 -12.45
CA LYS A 82 -10.54 12.19 -11.55
C LYS A 82 -9.91 10.97 -10.88
N ASP A 83 -9.25 10.12 -11.67
CA ASP A 83 -8.59 8.92 -11.16
C ASP A 83 -7.48 9.28 -10.17
N PHE A 84 -6.72 10.35 -10.41
CA PHE A 84 -5.76 10.86 -9.44
C PHE A 84 -6.39 11.18 -8.08
N ASN A 85 -7.52 11.87 -8.09
CA ASN A 85 -8.21 12.26 -6.86
C ASN A 85 -8.76 11.04 -6.13
N ASP A 86 -9.25 10.04 -6.87
CA ASP A 86 -9.72 8.79 -6.27
C ASP A 86 -8.55 7.96 -5.71
N LEU A 87 -7.42 7.85 -6.41
CA LEU A 87 -6.19 7.23 -5.90
C LEU A 87 -5.65 7.95 -4.65
N LYS A 88 -5.72 9.28 -4.60
CA LYS A 88 -5.37 10.05 -3.40
C LYS A 88 -6.24 9.70 -2.21
N LYS A 89 -7.56 9.54 -2.40
CA LYS A 89 -8.45 9.11 -1.31
C LYS A 89 -8.09 7.71 -0.82
N ILE A 90 -7.66 6.82 -1.73
CA ILE A 90 -7.23 5.47 -1.36
C ILE A 90 -5.97 5.51 -0.50
N VAL A 91 -4.96 6.30 -0.90
CA VAL A 91 -3.65 6.35 -0.21
C VAL A 91 -3.69 7.19 1.07
N LEU A 92 -4.41 8.32 1.06
CA LEU A 92 -4.48 9.29 2.17
C LEU A 92 -5.76 9.11 2.99
N ASN A 93 -6.25 7.87 3.12
CA ASN A 93 -7.43 7.56 3.91
C ASN A 93 -7.13 7.69 5.42
N GLU A 94 -8.17 7.96 6.22
CA GLU A 94 -8.08 8.12 7.68
C GLU A 94 -8.71 6.93 8.45
N ILE A 95 -8.81 5.76 7.81
CA ILE A 95 -9.41 4.56 8.44
C ILE A 95 -8.51 4.00 9.54
#